data_AF-A0A2E8K6P4-F1
#
_entry.id   AF-A0A2E8K6P4-F1
#
_cell.length_a   1.000
_cell.length_b   1.000
_cell.length_c   1.000
_cell.angle_alpha   90.00
_cell.angle_beta   90.00
_cell.angle_gamma   90.00
#
_symmetry.space_group_name_H-M   'P 1'
#
loop_
_entity.id
_entity.type
_entity.pdbx_description
1 polymer ?
#
loop_
_entity_poly.entity_id
_entity_poly.type
_entity_poly.pdbx_seq_one_letter_code
_entity_poly.pdbx_strand_id
1 'polypeptide(L)'
;MIYRTGFTLFILLLLTSNTVFAASPRIDYLLYCSGCHRPTGEGYPPNVPTLHDELGKMLSVQQMRSYLVRVPGSNNAPIDDEALAGVLNWILQEFNADTLPDGFQKLSTEEVGAARPNLLADPNKYRETYWKAYDF
;
A
#
# COMPACT_ATOMS: atom_id res chain seq x y z
N MET A 1 22.42 -58.87 33.79
CA MET A 1 23.05 -57.54 33.88
C MET A 1 23.71 -57.27 32.54
N ILE A 2 23.28 -56.25 31.80
CA ILE A 2 24.01 -55.55 30.71
C ILE A 2 23.05 -54.53 30.00
N TYR A 3 23.54 -53.28 29.84
CA TYR A 3 23.05 -52.08 29.12
C TYR A 3 21.67 -51.49 29.53
N ARG A 4 21.44 -50.17 29.64
CA ARG A 4 21.83 -49.08 28.75
C ARG A 4 21.92 -47.75 29.52
N THR A 5 23.13 -47.21 29.56
CA THR A 5 23.39 -45.77 29.68
C THR A 5 22.84 -45.04 28.45
N GLY A 6 22.36 -43.81 28.65
CA GLY A 6 22.19 -42.82 27.57
C GLY A 6 20.80 -42.76 26.96
N PHE A 7 19.81 -42.25 27.69
CA PHE A 7 18.54 -41.83 27.08
C PHE A 7 17.96 -40.59 27.75
N THR A 8 18.73 -39.52 27.95
CA THR A 8 18.12 -38.24 28.33
C THR A 8 18.98 -37.02 28.02
N LEU A 9 19.66 -37.01 26.87
CA LEU A 9 20.35 -35.81 26.39
C LEU A 9 20.18 -35.67 24.88
N PHE A 10 18.93 -35.59 24.41
CA PHE A 10 18.62 -35.31 23.01
C PHE A 10 17.25 -34.60 22.88
N ILE A 11 17.06 -33.53 23.63
CA ILE A 11 16.04 -32.52 23.30
C ILE A 11 16.80 -31.23 23.02
N LEU A 12 17.56 -31.25 21.92
CA LEU A 12 18.21 -30.06 21.38
C LEU A 12 17.37 -29.55 20.21
N LEU A 13 16.61 -28.49 20.50
CA LEU A 13 16.48 -27.31 19.65
C LEU A 13 15.97 -27.52 18.20
N LEU A 14 14.66 -27.67 18.04
CA LEU A 14 13.97 -27.28 16.81
C LEU A 14 13.48 -25.82 16.95
N LEU A 15 14.41 -24.87 16.85
CA LEU A 15 14.06 -23.48 16.56
C LEU A 15 13.85 -23.37 15.05
N THR A 16 12.64 -23.67 14.59
CA THR A 16 12.27 -23.35 13.20
C THR A 16 12.24 -21.84 13.05
N SER A 17 13.13 -21.31 12.22
CA SER A 17 13.08 -19.91 11.81
C SER A 17 11.77 -19.68 11.06
N ASN A 18 10.81 -19.02 11.70
CA ASN A 18 9.62 -18.52 11.01
C ASN A 18 10.07 -17.33 10.16
N THR A 19 10.42 -17.58 8.91
CA THR A 19 10.58 -16.51 7.93
C THR A 19 9.20 -15.95 7.62
N VAL A 20 8.86 -14.80 8.20
CA VAL A 20 7.69 -14.01 7.79
C VAL A 20 8.03 -13.42 6.43
N PHE A 21 7.43 -13.95 5.36
CA PHE A 21 7.53 -13.33 4.03
C PHE A 21 6.58 -12.13 3.98
N ALA A 22 7.11 -10.96 3.61
CA ALA A 22 6.26 -9.83 3.25
C ALA A 22 5.38 -10.23 2.06
N ALA A 23 4.11 -9.84 2.09
CA ALA A 23 3.21 -10.02 0.96
C ALA A 23 3.72 -9.20 -0.23
N SER A 24 3.46 -9.66 -1.45
CA SER A 24 3.73 -8.84 -2.63
C SER A 24 2.76 -7.65 -2.66
N PRO A 25 3.14 -6.49 -3.23
CA PRO A 25 2.24 -5.34 -3.38
C PRO A 25 0.87 -5.65 -4.03
N ARG A 26 0.84 -6.59 -4.99
CA ARG A 26 -0.41 -7.05 -5.60
C ARG A 26 -1.30 -7.79 -4.59
N ILE A 27 -0.72 -8.59 -3.70
CA ILE A 27 -1.46 -9.28 -2.65
C ILE A 27 -1.95 -8.26 -1.62
N ASP A 28 -1.14 -7.28 -1.23
CA ASP A 28 -1.58 -6.19 -0.36
C ASP A 28 -2.76 -5.42 -0.97
N TYR A 29 -2.71 -5.13 -2.27
CA TYR A 29 -3.83 -4.54 -2.99
C TYR A 29 -5.09 -5.40 -2.90
N LEU A 30 -4.98 -6.70 -3.17
CA LEU A 30 -6.11 -7.62 -3.10
C LEU A 30 -6.70 -7.71 -1.69
N LEU A 31 -5.86 -7.73 -0.65
CA LEU A 31 -6.30 -7.86 0.74
C LEU A 31 -6.88 -6.56 1.31
N TYR A 32 -6.28 -5.41 0.99
CA TYR A 32 -6.55 -4.16 1.71
C TYR A 32 -7.24 -3.07 0.88
N CYS A 33 -7.25 -3.18 -0.46
CA CYS A 33 -7.78 -2.14 -1.34
C CYS A 33 -8.93 -2.65 -2.23
N SER A 34 -8.80 -3.87 -2.76
CA SER A 34 -9.72 -4.42 -3.77
C SER A 34 -11.14 -4.66 -3.25
N GLY A 35 -11.33 -4.76 -1.93
CA GLY A 35 -12.66 -4.88 -1.34
C GLY A 35 -13.58 -3.70 -1.71
N CYS A 36 -13.01 -2.49 -1.83
CA CYS A 36 -13.73 -1.31 -2.31
C CYS A 36 -13.46 -1.04 -3.80
N HIS A 37 -12.18 -1.03 -4.20
CA HIS A 37 -11.79 -0.61 -5.55
C HIS A 37 -11.90 -1.71 -6.62
N ARG A 38 -12.35 -2.91 -6.22
CA ARG A 38 -12.44 -4.14 -7.03
C ARG A 38 -11.08 -4.67 -7.50
N PRO A 39 -10.97 -5.94 -7.92
CA PRO A 39 -9.68 -6.53 -8.29
C PRO A 39 -8.98 -5.88 -9.49
N THR A 40 -9.72 -5.19 -10.37
CA THR A 40 -9.15 -4.52 -11.55
C THR A 40 -9.10 -2.99 -11.40
N GLY A 41 -9.35 -2.45 -10.20
CA GLY A 41 -9.20 -1.02 -9.91
C GLY A 41 -10.30 -0.12 -10.46
N GLU A 42 -11.34 -0.68 -11.07
CA GLU A 42 -12.43 0.07 -11.71
C GLU A 42 -13.36 0.78 -10.69
N GLY A 43 -13.30 0.42 -9.41
CA GLY A 43 -14.08 1.05 -8.35
C GLY A 43 -15.59 0.80 -8.46
N TYR A 44 -16.37 1.66 -7.81
CA TYR A 44 -17.83 1.69 -7.86
C TYR A 44 -18.34 3.13 -7.74
N PRO A 45 -18.29 3.91 -8.85
CA PRO A 45 -18.70 5.30 -8.84
C PRO A 45 -20.18 5.51 -8.46
N PRO A 46 -20.54 6.64 -7.83
CA PRO A 46 -19.63 7.72 -7.42
C PRO A 46 -18.98 7.47 -6.05
N ASN A 47 -19.36 6.42 -5.34
CA ASN A 47 -18.98 6.24 -3.94
C ASN A 47 -17.53 5.76 -3.76
N VAL A 48 -17.04 4.95 -4.71
CA VAL A 48 -15.65 4.48 -4.74
C VAL A 48 -15.06 4.84 -6.10
N PRO A 49 -14.08 5.76 -6.17
CA PRO A 49 -13.52 6.19 -7.43
C PRO A 49 -12.71 5.06 -8.08
N THR A 50 -12.56 5.14 -9.40
CA THR A 50 -11.58 4.33 -10.13
C THR A 50 -10.17 4.72 -9.72
N LEU A 51 -9.26 3.75 -9.78
CA LEU A 51 -7.82 3.97 -9.55
C LEU A 51 -7.06 4.17 -10.87
N HIS A 52 -7.73 4.17 -12.01
CA HIS A 52 -7.12 4.25 -13.34
C HIS A 52 -6.85 5.68 -13.76
N ASP A 53 -5.75 5.85 -14.51
CA ASP A 53 -5.31 7.05 -15.23
C ASP A 53 -5.04 8.32 -14.40
N GLU A 54 -5.95 8.72 -13.53
CA GLU A 54 -5.89 10.02 -12.90
C GLU A 54 -4.81 10.12 -11.82
N LEU A 55 -4.54 9.02 -11.11
CA LEU A 55 -3.55 9.00 -10.04
C LEU A 55 -2.13 9.17 -10.59
N GLY A 56 -1.86 8.70 -11.82
CA GLY A 56 -0.58 8.94 -12.48
C GLY A 56 -0.34 10.42 -12.72
N LYS A 57 -1.34 11.13 -13.26
CA LYS A 57 -1.26 12.58 -13.52
C LYS A 57 -1.10 13.38 -12.23
N MET A 58 -1.75 12.95 -11.14
CA MET A 58 -1.60 13.59 -9.82
C MET A 58 -0.15 13.66 -9.36
N LEU A 59 0.72 12.71 -9.73
CA LEU A 59 2.10 12.68 -9.24
C LEU A 59 2.97 13.81 -9.78
N SER A 60 2.51 14.58 -10.78
CA SER A 60 3.18 15.81 -11.18
C SER A 60 2.97 16.96 -10.18
N VAL A 61 2.09 16.78 -9.18
CA VAL A 61 1.80 17.77 -8.13
C VAL A 61 2.31 17.25 -6.79
N GLN A 62 3.24 18.00 -6.18
CA GLN A 62 3.91 17.58 -4.93
C GLN A 62 2.94 17.25 -3.80
N GLN A 63 1.88 18.04 -3.64
CA GLN A 63 0.85 17.84 -2.61
C GLN A 63 0.09 16.53 -2.82
N MET A 64 -0.14 16.16 -4.07
CA MET A 64 -0.91 14.97 -4.43
C MET A 64 -0.12 13.66 -4.28
N ARG A 65 1.22 13.71 -4.23
CA ARG A 65 2.02 12.55 -3.79
C ARG A 65 1.63 12.13 -2.36
N SER A 66 1.59 13.09 -1.43
CA SER A 66 1.18 12.84 -0.05
C SER A 66 -0.30 12.49 0.09
N TYR A 67 -1.14 13.00 -0.84
CA TYR A 67 -2.58 12.76 -0.83
C TYR A 67 -2.90 11.26 -0.87
N LEU A 68 -2.26 10.50 -1.77
CA LEU A 68 -2.52 9.06 -1.92
C LEU A 68 -2.32 8.31 -0.59
N VAL A 69 -1.31 8.68 0.18
CA VAL A 69 -1.01 8.10 1.51
C VAL A 69 -2.04 8.48 2.57
N ARG A 70 -2.57 9.70 2.48
CA ARG A 70 -3.37 10.35 3.54
C ARG A 70 -4.87 10.17 3.37
N VAL A 71 -5.33 9.65 2.22
CA VAL A 71 -6.73 9.25 2.03
C VAL A 71 -7.11 8.25 3.14
N PRO A 72 -8.22 8.43 3.86
CA PRO A 72 -8.54 7.63 5.04
C PRO A 72 -8.47 6.10 4.85
N GLY A 73 -8.88 5.59 3.69
CA GLY A 73 -8.76 4.16 3.38
C GLY A 73 -7.32 3.68 3.24
N SER A 74 -6.46 4.46 2.60
CA SER A 74 -5.02 4.17 2.45
C SER A 74 -4.28 4.31 3.78
N ASN A 75 -4.54 5.42 4.49
CA ASN A 75 -3.85 5.77 5.73
C ASN A 75 -4.06 4.72 6.84
N ASN A 76 -5.30 4.22 6.96
CA ASN A 76 -5.72 3.26 7.99
C ASN A 76 -5.58 1.80 7.54
N ALA A 77 -5.00 1.52 6.37
CA ALA A 77 -4.72 0.14 5.96
C ALA A 77 -3.83 -0.54 7.01
N PRO A 78 -4.12 -1.80 7.42
CA PRO A 78 -3.40 -2.48 8.51
C PRO A 78 -2.07 -3.08 8.03
N ILE A 79 -1.26 -2.24 7.37
CA ILE A 79 0.07 -2.54 6.84
C ILE A 79 1.04 -1.43 7.23
N ASP A 80 2.33 -1.73 7.31
CA ASP A 80 3.36 -0.73 7.64
C ASP A 80 3.62 0.24 6.46
N ASP A 81 4.54 1.18 6.66
CA ASP A 81 4.83 2.23 5.68
C ASP A 81 5.54 1.68 4.43
N GLU A 82 6.32 0.61 4.57
CA GLU A 82 7.02 -0.03 3.45
C GLU A 82 6.01 -0.78 2.56
N ALA A 83 5.13 -1.57 3.15
CA ALA A 83 4.05 -2.24 2.43
C ALA A 83 3.08 -1.22 1.81
N LEU A 84 2.78 -0.13 2.50
CA LEU A 84 1.93 0.94 1.96
C LEU A 84 2.59 1.64 0.76
N ALA A 85 3.89 1.95 0.84
CA ALA A 85 4.64 2.46 -0.31
C ALA A 85 4.62 1.45 -1.47
N GLY A 86 4.81 0.17 -1.17
CA GLY A 86 4.77 -0.92 -2.14
C GLY A 86 3.45 -0.99 -2.90
N VAL A 87 2.32 -1.07 -2.19
CA VAL A 87 0.99 -1.18 -2.81
C VAL A 87 0.60 0.08 -3.60
N LEU A 88 0.90 1.28 -3.09
CA LEU A 88 0.62 2.52 -3.82
C LEU A 88 1.44 2.60 -5.13
N ASN A 89 2.73 2.25 -5.07
CA ASN A 89 3.56 2.19 -6.26
C ASN A 89 3.10 1.12 -7.26
N TRP A 90 2.56 -0.01 -6.78
CA TRP A 90 1.98 -1.04 -7.63
C TRP A 90 0.70 -0.54 -8.32
N ILE A 91 -0.22 0.10 -7.59
CA ILE A 91 -1.42 0.75 -8.16
C ILE A 91 -1.05 1.74 -9.27
N LEU A 92 -0.02 2.56 -9.03
CA LEU A 92 0.46 3.55 -10.00
C LEU A 92 1.04 2.91 -11.26
N GLN A 93 1.78 1.82 -11.13
CA GLN A 93 2.34 1.11 -12.28
C GLN A 93 1.29 0.27 -13.02
N GLU A 94 0.37 -0.37 -12.30
CA GLU A 94 -0.62 -1.27 -12.90
C GLU A 94 -1.74 -0.50 -13.61
N PHE A 95 -2.25 0.55 -12.98
CA PHE A 95 -3.46 1.24 -13.44
C PHE A 95 -3.20 2.64 -14.02
N ASN A 96 -1.97 3.15 -13.93
CA ASN A 96 -1.66 4.53 -14.32
C ASN A 96 -0.37 4.66 -15.15
N ALA A 97 0.22 3.56 -15.62
CA ALA A 97 1.51 3.59 -16.34
C ALA A 97 1.55 4.63 -17.47
N ASP A 98 0.48 4.69 -18.27
CA ASP A 98 0.38 5.56 -19.44
C ASP A 98 0.22 7.05 -19.09
N THR A 99 -0.04 7.38 -17.82
CA THR A 99 -0.30 8.74 -17.36
C THR A 99 0.71 9.23 -16.32
N LEU A 100 1.70 8.41 -15.96
CA LEU A 100 2.79 8.83 -15.08
C LEU A 100 3.61 9.97 -15.73
N PRO A 101 4.07 10.95 -14.94
CA PRO A 101 4.91 12.01 -15.47
C PRO A 101 6.29 11.47 -15.87
N ASP A 102 6.92 12.14 -16.83
CA ASP A 102 8.31 11.87 -17.19
C ASP A 102 9.22 11.96 -15.96
N GLY A 103 10.10 10.97 -15.81
CA GLY A 103 11.00 10.90 -14.66
C GLY A 103 10.31 10.55 -13.33
N PHE A 104 9.10 9.98 -13.36
CA PHE A 104 8.37 9.52 -12.18
C PHE A 104 9.28 8.80 -11.17
N GLN A 105 9.29 9.32 -9.95
CA GLN A 105 9.94 8.71 -8.79
C GLN A 105 8.88 8.00 -7.94
N LYS A 106 9.11 6.71 -7.68
CA LYS A 106 8.30 5.90 -6.77
C LYS A 106 8.19 6.59 -5.41
N LEU A 107 7.04 6.42 -4.74
CA LEU A 107 6.86 6.83 -3.35
C LEU A 107 7.83 6.04 -2.48
N SER A 108 8.64 6.71 -1.67
CA SER A 108 9.54 6.06 -0.72
C SER A 108 8.85 5.74 0.60
N THR A 109 9.41 4.80 1.36
CA THR A 109 8.94 4.50 2.72
C THR A 109 9.01 5.74 3.63
N GLU A 110 10.02 6.57 3.46
CA GLU A 110 10.19 7.82 4.22
C GLU A 110 9.12 8.87 3.85
N GLU A 111 8.80 9.01 2.56
CA GLU A 111 7.69 9.88 2.11
C GLU A 111 6.36 9.43 2.72
N VAL A 112 6.11 8.11 2.74
CA VAL A 112 4.90 7.52 3.32
C VAL A 112 4.86 7.76 4.83
N GLY A 113 5.92 7.42 5.55
CA GLY A 113 5.98 7.58 7.01
C GLY A 113 5.87 9.04 7.47
N ALA A 114 6.43 9.98 6.70
CA ALA A 114 6.26 11.41 6.99
C ALA A 114 4.83 11.91 6.72
N ALA A 115 4.14 11.36 5.71
CA ALA A 115 2.79 11.76 5.36
C ALA A 115 1.72 11.14 6.27
N ARG A 116 1.91 9.89 6.70
CA ARG A 116 0.91 9.09 7.41
C ARG A 116 0.31 9.70 8.69
N PRO A 117 1.07 10.38 9.58
CA PRO A 117 0.47 11.00 10.77
C PRO A 117 -0.44 12.20 10.46
N ASN A 118 -0.42 12.72 9.23
CA ASN A 118 -1.12 13.95 8.85
C ASN A 118 -2.47 13.65 8.16
N LEU A 119 -3.42 13.05 8.87
CA LEU A 119 -4.72 12.66 8.30
C LEU A 119 -5.45 13.82 7.60
N LEU A 120 -6.08 13.52 6.46
CA LEU A 120 -6.95 14.48 5.77
C LEU A 120 -8.33 14.49 6.44
N ALA A 121 -8.67 15.61 7.10
CA ALA A 121 -10.00 15.83 7.65
C ALA A 121 -11.08 15.88 6.55
N ASP A 122 -10.73 16.47 5.40
CA ASP A 122 -11.59 16.52 4.21
C ASP A 122 -10.74 16.23 2.96
N PRO A 123 -10.68 14.95 2.53
CA PRO A 123 -9.92 14.56 1.34
C PRO A 123 -10.44 15.20 0.05
N ASN A 124 -11.75 15.47 -0.04
CA ASN A 124 -12.34 16.05 -1.24
C ASN A 124 -11.93 17.52 -1.37
N LYS A 125 -12.01 18.28 -0.28
CA LYS A 125 -11.56 19.67 -0.27
C LYS A 125 -10.05 19.82 -0.50
N TYR A 126 -9.25 18.91 0.05
CA TYR A 126 -7.80 18.90 -0.22
C TYR A 126 -7.51 18.70 -1.70
N ARG A 127 -8.20 17.73 -2.32
CA ARG A 127 -8.09 17.43 -3.73
C ARG A 127 -8.55 18.60 -4.61
N GLU A 128 -9.67 19.25 -4.29
CA GLU A 128 -10.13 20.45 -5.01
C GLU A 128 -9.12 21.59 -4.94
N THR A 129 -8.39 21.71 -3.82
CA THR A 129 -7.39 22.78 -3.61
C THR A 129 -6.13 22.57 -4.45
N TYR A 130 -5.67 21.33 -4.59
CA TYR A 130 -4.36 21.02 -5.21
C TYR A 130 -4.43 20.26 -6.53
N TRP A 131 -5.62 19.83 -6.95
CA TRP A 131 -5.82 19.02 -8.15
C TRP A 131 -7.07 19.46 -8.92
N LYS A 132 -8.22 18.85 -8.64
CA LYS A 132 -9.55 19.17 -9.16
C LYS A 132 -10.61 18.39 -8.39
N ALA A 133 -11.87 18.81 -8.50
CA ALA A 133 -13.01 18.04 -8.02
C ALA A 133 -13.05 16.63 -8.67
N TYR A 134 -13.70 15.67 -8.00
CA TYR A 134 -13.97 14.38 -8.63
C TYR A 134 -14.88 14.56 -9.84
N ASP A 135 -14.53 13.85 -10.90
CA ASP A 135 -15.31 13.72 -12.12
C ASP A 135 -15.75 12.24 -12.16
N PHE A 136 -17.05 11.98 -12.02
CA PHE A 136 -17.61 10.63 -11.86
C PHE A 136 -18.31 10.16 -13.15
#